data_AF-A0A842VS12-F1
#
_entry.id   AF-A0A842VS12-F1
#
_cell.length_a   1.000
_cell.length_b   1.000
_cell.length_c   1.000
_cell.angle_alpha   90.00
_cell.angle_beta   90.00
_cell.angle_gamma   90.00
#
_symmetry.space_group_name_H-M   'P 1'
#
loop_
_entity.id
_entity.type
_entity.pdbx_description
1 polymer ?
#
loop_
_entity_poly.entity_id
_entity_poly.type
_entity_poly.pdbx_seq_one_letter_code
_entity_poly.pdbx_strand_id
1 'polypeptide(L)'
;MEFFIETDVEQLTNKILKKVGQCNTEIEVRHTCQMLLEDFLTYHEIEHYPIENRTVLNGRPEHVFGGVVVEYKKPRKLEREINQDLAFKQCQEYINKLAKREGYDLDRYMAVIFDGFTVGFAQYKEDNWNIISVSSVDKGSIMELLQIFRSLQRYPLTPKSLNNKFGIETDIAIEAIRTLYDTKKNSTNPRTNVIFEEWLYVYQQVCGYELNKTKKQLEYIALKCEIKNFEPDILLFCLHTYLSIIVKYLAAEIGVIYQSSIFRSYLKDLLQREDIKFRNELKKFENGDVFAELGYKSFLDTDFFSWYLNEFSGEIESTIRSILSILIQFEPSIHLNESTKVQDLLKKFYQYMVPKELRHSLGEYYTPDWLAQYVIQASGYSGDLEERVLDPSCGSGTFLIFFLEKALNWGKKHKIEPNTLIEKLTHNIIGFDLNPLAVILS
;
A
#
# COMPACT_ATOMS: atom_id res chain seq x y z
N MET A 1 18.05 -15.01 6.46
CA MET A 1 17.33 -16.22 6.91
C MET A 1 15.85 -15.91 6.83
N GLU A 2 15.25 -16.29 5.71
CA GLU A 2 13.81 -16.33 5.48
C GLU A 2 13.20 -17.32 6.48
N PHE A 3 12.25 -16.89 7.32
CA PHE A 3 11.63 -17.82 8.28
C PHE A 3 10.14 -18.05 8.05
N PHE A 4 9.53 -17.46 7.01
CA PHE A 4 8.11 -17.69 6.71
C PHE A 4 7.87 -17.72 5.21
N ILE A 5 8.31 -18.80 4.55
CA ILE A 5 7.76 -19.19 3.24
C ILE A 5 6.40 -19.86 3.51
N GLU A 6 5.49 -19.92 2.53
CA GLU A 6 4.20 -20.61 2.65
C GLU A 6 4.31 -22.04 3.25
N THR A 7 5.39 -22.74 2.93
CA THR A 7 5.73 -24.07 3.46
C THR A 7 5.92 -24.05 4.98
N ASP A 8 6.43 -22.95 5.54
CA ASP A 8 6.64 -22.79 6.98
C ASP A 8 5.33 -22.48 7.71
N VAL A 9 4.40 -21.76 7.09
CA VAL A 9 3.06 -21.50 7.67
C VAL A 9 2.26 -22.79 7.75
N GLU A 10 2.34 -23.65 6.73
CA GLU A 10 1.70 -24.97 6.76
C GLU A 10 2.32 -25.87 7.85
N GLN A 11 3.64 -25.87 7.98
CA GLN A 11 4.32 -26.58 9.07
C GLN A 11 3.93 -26.03 10.45
N LEU A 12 3.86 -24.71 10.61
CA LEU A 12 3.42 -24.06 11.85
C LEU A 12 1.99 -24.46 12.19
N THR A 13 1.09 -24.41 11.22
CA THR A 13 -0.32 -24.83 11.36
C THR A 13 -0.41 -26.26 11.86
N ASN A 14 0.31 -27.19 11.21
CA ASN A 14 0.37 -28.60 11.62
C ASN A 14 0.96 -28.79 13.03
N LYS A 15 2.00 -28.01 13.39
CA LYS A 15 2.59 -28.03 14.74
C LYS A 15 1.60 -27.52 15.79
N ILE A 16 0.85 -26.46 15.50
CA ILE A 16 -0.19 -25.91 16.39
C ILE A 16 -1.26 -26.98 16.63
N LEU A 17 -1.88 -27.53 15.57
CA LEU A 17 -2.92 -28.55 15.67
C LEU A 17 -2.45 -29.76 16.49
N LYS A 18 -1.23 -30.23 16.23
CA LYS A 18 -0.65 -31.39 16.93
C LYS A 18 -0.36 -31.12 18.40
N LYS A 19 0.32 -30.01 18.73
CA LYS A 19 0.74 -29.73 20.11
C LYS A 19 -0.43 -29.26 20.97
N VAL A 20 -1.30 -28.40 20.44
CA VAL A 20 -2.48 -27.92 21.18
C VAL A 20 -3.49 -29.05 21.41
N GLY A 21 -3.57 -30.03 20.50
CA GLY A 21 -4.35 -31.25 20.71
C GLY A 21 -3.94 -32.09 21.92
N GLN A 22 -2.77 -31.84 22.52
CA GLN A 22 -2.29 -32.51 23.73
C GLN A 22 -2.54 -31.69 25.01
N CYS A 23 -3.03 -30.45 24.88
CA CYS A 23 -3.32 -29.56 26.00
C CYS A 23 -4.68 -29.88 26.64
N ASN A 24 -4.81 -29.60 27.94
CA ASN A 24 -6.05 -29.80 28.71
C ASN A 24 -6.59 -28.48 29.30
N THR A 25 -5.77 -27.43 29.37
CA THR A 25 -6.10 -26.16 30.02
C THR A 25 -5.86 -24.96 29.10
N GLU A 26 -6.56 -23.84 29.34
CA GLU A 26 -6.40 -22.59 28.55
C GLU A 26 -4.98 -22.05 28.64
N ILE A 27 -4.32 -22.24 29.79
CA ILE A 27 -2.93 -21.82 30.05
C ILE A 27 -1.95 -22.67 29.23
N GLU A 28 -2.15 -23.99 29.15
CA GLU A 28 -1.32 -24.87 28.30
C GLU A 28 -1.44 -24.51 26.83
N VAL A 29 -2.66 -24.19 26.35
CA VAL A 29 -2.87 -23.71 24.98
C VAL A 29 -2.10 -22.42 24.74
N ARG A 30 -2.29 -21.40 25.59
CA ARG A 30 -1.57 -20.12 25.49
C ARG A 30 -0.06 -20.32 25.44
N HIS A 31 0.50 -21.06 26.40
CA HIS A 31 1.93 -21.30 26.50
C HIS A 31 2.47 -22.02 25.25
N THR A 32 1.76 -23.05 24.78
CA THR A 32 2.14 -23.80 23.57
C THR A 32 2.13 -22.92 22.33
N CYS A 33 1.10 -22.08 22.17
CA CYS A 33 1.00 -21.16 21.04
C CYS A 33 2.10 -20.10 21.08
N GLN A 34 2.34 -19.50 22.25
CA GLN A 34 3.40 -18.50 22.44
C GLN A 34 4.77 -19.09 22.07
N MET A 35 5.10 -20.29 22.58
CA MET A 35 6.34 -20.97 22.20
C MET A 35 6.47 -21.25 20.70
N LEU A 36 5.37 -21.56 20.01
CA LEU A 36 5.39 -21.83 18.57
C LEU A 36 5.51 -20.56 17.72
N LEU A 37 5.11 -19.41 18.28
CA LEU A 37 5.13 -18.10 17.63
C LEU A 37 6.34 -17.24 18.05
N GLU A 38 7.11 -17.66 19.05
CA GLU A 38 8.19 -16.86 19.64
C GLU A 38 9.22 -16.38 18.61
N ASP A 39 9.65 -17.27 17.71
CA ASP A 39 10.61 -16.94 16.65
C ASP A 39 10.05 -15.85 15.72
N PHE A 40 8.75 -15.92 15.39
CA PHE A 40 8.07 -14.91 14.58
C PHE A 40 7.97 -13.58 15.33
N LEU A 41 7.51 -13.61 16.58
CA LEU A 41 7.33 -12.41 17.40
C LEU A 41 8.66 -11.69 17.65
N THR A 42 9.71 -12.45 17.95
CA THR A 42 11.07 -11.92 18.16
C THR A 42 11.64 -11.34 16.88
N TYR A 43 11.51 -12.05 15.76
CA TYR A 43 12.01 -11.59 14.46
C TYR A 43 11.36 -10.26 14.02
N HIS A 44 10.08 -10.11 14.31
CA HIS A 44 9.33 -8.89 14.01
C HIS A 44 9.41 -7.84 15.12
N GLU A 45 10.18 -8.06 16.20
CA GLU A 45 10.32 -7.13 17.32
C GLU A 45 8.97 -6.78 17.98
N ILE A 46 8.05 -7.76 18.05
CA ILE A 46 6.71 -7.58 18.62
C ILE A 46 6.77 -7.81 20.14
N GLU A 47 6.67 -6.71 20.88
CA GLU A 47 6.49 -6.74 22.32
C GLU A 47 5.18 -7.43 22.69
N HIS A 48 5.26 -8.41 23.59
CA HIS A 48 4.09 -9.14 24.06
C HIS A 48 4.25 -9.56 25.52
N TYR A 49 3.14 -9.67 26.23
CA TYR A 49 3.13 -10.15 27.62
C TYR A 49 1.90 -11.01 27.91
N PRO A 50 2.06 -12.12 28.66
CA PRO A 50 0.95 -12.98 29.04
C PRO A 50 0.20 -12.43 30.26
N ILE A 51 -1.13 -12.54 30.25
CA ILE A 51 -2.00 -12.24 31.40
C ILE A 51 -3.06 -13.33 31.51
N GLU A 52 -2.99 -14.16 32.56
CA GLU A 52 -3.90 -15.29 32.79
C GLU A 52 -3.97 -16.23 31.55
N ASN A 53 -5.12 -16.24 30.87
CA ASN A 53 -5.44 -16.97 29.66
C ASN A 53 -5.35 -16.09 28.39
N ARG A 54 -4.73 -14.91 28.47
CA ARG A 54 -4.56 -13.95 27.38
C ARG A 54 -3.09 -13.71 27.03
N THR A 55 -2.85 -13.31 25.80
CA THR A 55 -1.61 -12.64 25.40
C THR A 55 -1.97 -11.26 24.86
N VAL A 56 -1.32 -10.22 25.37
CA VAL A 56 -1.41 -8.87 24.83
C VAL A 56 -0.16 -8.63 24.02
N LEU A 57 -0.34 -8.26 22.75
CA LEU A 57 0.73 -7.86 21.85
C LEU A 57 0.60 -6.35 21.62
N ASN A 58 1.67 -5.60 21.90
CA ASN A 58 1.66 -4.15 21.80
C ASN A 58 2.06 -3.71 20.39
N GLY A 59 1.33 -2.73 19.87
CA GLY A 59 1.74 -1.95 18.71
C GLY A 59 2.20 -0.56 19.12
N ARG A 60 2.56 0.25 18.13
CA ARG A 60 2.87 1.68 18.34
C ARG A 60 1.69 2.56 17.91
N PRO A 61 1.52 3.76 18.49
CA PRO A 61 0.42 4.68 18.13
C PRO A 61 0.34 5.05 16.64
N GLU A 62 1.45 4.96 15.93
CA GLU A 62 1.59 5.24 14.50
C GLU A 62 1.38 4.02 13.57
N HIS A 63 1.32 2.81 14.11
CA HIS A 63 1.19 1.56 13.33
C HIS A 63 -0.27 1.20 13.02
N VAL A 64 -0.54 0.11 12.29
CA VAL A 64 -1.91 -0.29 11.93
C VAL A 64 -2.76 -0.53 13.18
N PHE A 65 -2.25 -1.34 14.11
CA PHE A 65 -2.88 -1.60 15.39
C PHE A 65 -2.04 -1.02 16.53
N GLY A 66 -2.70 -0.44 17.53
CA GLY A 66 -2.11 -0.09 18.83
C GLY A 66 -1.95 -1.31 19.74
N GLY A 67 -2.71 -2.39 19.50
CA GLY A 67 -2.52 -3.66 20.19
C GLY A 67 -3.42 -4.78 19.69
N VAL A 68 -3.00 -6.02 19.93
CA VAL A 68 -3.80 -7.22 19.68
C VAL A 68 -3.96 -7.98 20.99
N VAL A 69 -5.18 -8.39 21.31
CA VAL A 69 -5.45 -9.22 22.49
C VAL A 69 -5.93 -10.58 22.02
N VAL A 70 -5.18 -11.62 22.38
CA VAL A 70 -5.52 -13.01 22.08
C VAL A 70 -6.09 -13.66 23.35
N GLU A 71 -7.37 -14.01 23.33
CA GLU A 71 -8.07 -14.75 24.39
C GLU A 71 -8.03 -16.25 24.09
N TYR A 72 -7.28 -17.01 24.88
CA TYR A 72 -7.14 -18.45 24.68
C TYR A 72 -8.25 -19.24 25.37
N LYS A 73 -8.68 -20.32 24.73
CA LYS A 73 -9.65 -21.28 25.27
C LYS A 73 -9.11 -22.70 25.22
N LYS A 74 -9.77 -23.60 25.95
CA LYS A 74 -9.44 -25.04 25.95
C LYS A 74 -9.65 -25.60 24.55
N PRO A 75 -8.88 -26.62 24.14
CA PRO A 75 -9.01 -27.20 22.81
C PRO A 75 -10.46 -27.53 22.45
N ARG A 76 -10.88 -27.12 21.24
CA ARG A 76 -12.21 -27.34 20.65
C ARG A 76 -13.37 -26.66 21.39
N LYS A 77 -13.12 -25.85 22.42
CA LYS A 77 -14.16 -25.14 23.16
C LYS A 77 -14.90 -24.14 22.28
N LEU A 78 -14.23 -23.56 21.29
CA LEU A 78 -14.78 -22.57 20.37
C LEU A 78 -15.57 -23.21 19.21
N GLU A 79 -15.69 -24.55 19.13
CA GLU A 79 -16.59 -25.20 18.14
C GLU A 79 -18.08 -24.84 18.37
N ARG A 80 -18.43 -24.33 19.55
CA ARG A 80 -19.80 -23.88 19.89
C ARG A 80 -19.87 -22.36 19.87
N GLU A 81 -20.80 -21.80 19.10
CA GLU A 81 -21.02 -20.34 18.96
C GLU A 81 -21.15 -19.62 20.31
N ILE A 82 -21.88 -20.19 21.28
CA ILE A 82 -22.03 -19.57 22.61
C ILE A 82 -20.68 -19.35 23.33
N ASN A 83 -19.69 -20.22 23.08
CA ASN A 83 -18.36 -20.06 23.65
C ASN A 83 -17.53 -19.04 22.87
N GLN A 84 -17.80 -18.85 21.58
CA GLN A 84 -17.19 -17.81 20.75
C GLN A 84 -17.65 -16.43 21.23
N ASP A 85 -18.96 -16.24 21.40
CA ASP A 85 -19.55 -14.99 21.91
C ASP A 85 -19.00 -14.60 23.29
N LEU A 86 -18.92 -15.58 24.21
CA LEU A 86 -18.35 -15.37 25.53
C LEU A 86 -16.86 -15.01 25.48
N ALA A 87 -16.09 -15.65 24.60
CA ALA A 87 -14.67 -15.37 24.44
C ALA A 87 -14.43 -13.98 23.84
N PHE A 88 -15.20 -13.59 22.81
CA PHE A 88 -15.13 -12.24 22.26
C PHE A 88 -15.51 -11.20 23.30
N LYS A 89 -16.60 -11.40 24.04
CA LYS A 89 -17.01 -10.48 25.11
C LYS A 89 -15.90 -10.26 26.14
N GLN A 90 -15.23 -11.34 26.57
CA GLN A 90 -14.09 -11.24 27.49
C GLN A 90 -12.92 -10.44 26.90
N CYS A 91 -12.59 -10.69 25.63
CA CYS A 91 -11.54 -9.96 24.92
C CYS A 91 -11.88 -8.47 24.78
N GLN A 92 -13.11 -8.16 24.39
CA GLN A 92 -13.63 -6.79 24.23
C GLN A 92 -13.66 -6.02 25.55
N GLU A 93 -14.14 -6.65 26.64
CA GLU A 93 -14.13 -6.05 27.98
C GLU A 93 -12.71 -5.72 28.44
N TYR A 94 -11.74 -6.57 28.12
CA TYR A 94 -10.33 -6.32 28.42
C TYR A 94 -9.77 -5.17 27.57
N ILE A 95 -9.99 -5.20 26.25
CA ILE A 95 -9.57 -4.12 25.33
C ILE A 95 -10.16 -2.78 25.76
N ASN A 96 -11.43 -2.73 26.16
CA ASN A 96 -12.07 -1.50 26.66
C ASN A 96 -11.35 -0.90 27.88
N LYS A 97 -10.82 -1.75 28.78
CA LYS A 97 -10.03 -1.31 29.93
C LYS A 97 -8.63 -0.87 29.50
N LEU A 98 -8.02 -1.62 28.58
CA LEU A 98 -6.69 -1.36 28.03
C LEU A 98 -6.63 -0.02 27.30
N ALA A 99 -7.55 0.20 26.37
CA ALA A 99 -7.70 1.42 25.58
C ALA A 99 -7.86 2.67 26.47
N LYS A 100 -8.70 2.59 27.51
CA LYS A 100 -8.87 3.67 28.50
C LYS A 100 -7.59 3.96 29.28
N ARG A 101 -6.81 2.93 29.62
CA ARG A 101 -5.55 3.07 30.35
C ARG A 101 -4.47 3.70 29.48
N GLU A 102 -4.42 3.34 28.21
CA GLU A 102 -3.37 3.75 27.27
C GLU A 102 -3.73 5.03 26.49
N GLY A 103 -4.99 5.45 26.52
CA GLY A 103 -5.47 6.66 25.85
C GLY A 103 -5.64 6.50 24.34
N TYR A 104 -5.83 5.27 23.85
CA TYR A 104 -6.07 4.98 22.44
C TYR A 104 -7.55 4.67 22.16
N ASP A 105 -7.98 4.96 20.93
CA ASP A 105 -9.30 4.61 20.44
C ASP A 105 -9.46 3.09 20.28
N LEU A 106 -10.70 2.59 20.41
CA LEU A 106 -10.98 1.15 20.37
C LEU A 106 -10.71 0.50 19.00
N ASP A 107 -10.85 1.26 17.93
CA ASP A 107 -10.60 0.80 16.55
C ASP A 107 -9.12 0.46 16.27
N ARG A 108 -8.23 0.93 17.15
CA ARG A 108 -6.79 0.63 17.17
C ARG A 108 -6.49 -0.77 17.69
N TYR A 109 -7.45 -1.49 18.25
CA TYR A 109 -7.23 -2.82 18.82
C TYR A 109 -7.92 -3.91 18.02
N MET A 110 -7.27 -5.07 17.97
CA MET A 110 -7.82 -6.29 17.39
C MET A 110 -8.08 -7.33 18.48
N ALA A 111 -9.28 -7.89 18.49
CA ALA A 111 -9.66 -8.99 19.36
C ALA A 111 -9.50 -10.31 18.62
N VAL A 112 -8.72 -11.23 19.20
CA VAL A 112 -8.53 -12.58 18.68
C VAL A 112 -8.99 -13.58 19.72
N ILE A 113 -9.77 -14.57 19.31
CA ILE A 113 -10.08 -15.76 20.13
C ILE A 113 -9.39 -16.97 19.52
N PHE A 114 -8.81 -17.83 20.36
CA PHE A 114 -8.03 -18.97 19.87
C PHE A 114 -8.10 -20.17 20.79
N ASP A 115 -8.38 -21.36 20.24
CA ASP A 115 -8.30 -22.62 21.01
C ASP A 115 -7.42 -23.69 20.36
N GLY A 116 -6.66 -23.30 19.33
CA GLY A 116 -5.80 -24.17 18.53
C GLY A 116 -6.52 -25.02 17.48
N PHE A 117 -7.85 -25.02 17.45
CA PHE A 117 -8.66 -25.67 16.42
C PHE A 117 -9.61 -24.69 15.72
N THR A 118 -9.96 -23.60 16.39
CA THR A 118 -10.75 -22.48 15.90
C THR A 118 -10.02 -21.18 16.23
N VAL A 119 -10.01 -20.25 15.27
CA VAL A 119 -9.57 -18.87 15.45
C VAL A 119 -10.69 -17.92 15.04
N GLY A 120 -10.84 -16.83 15.78
CA GLY A 120 -11.80 -15.78 15.43
C GLY A 120 -11.20 -14.40 15.62
N PHE A 121 -11.68 -13.46 14.80
CA PHE A 121 -11.19 -12.11 14.70
C PHE A 121 -12.34 -11.11 14.84
N ALA A 122 -12.15 -10.05 15.63
CA ALA A 122 -13.11 -8.96 15.74
C ALA A 122 -12.40 -7.61 15.91
N GLN A 123 -13.02 -6.55 15.41
CA GLN A 123 -12.51 -5.18 15.49
C GLN A 123 -13.64 -4.21 15.82
N TYR A 124 -13.33 -3.15 16.56
CA TYR A 124 -14.26 -2.04 16.78
C TYR A 124 -14.29 -1.13 15.55
N LYS A 125 -15.46 -0.98 14.91
CA LYS A 125 -15.70 -0.07 13.78
C LYS A 125 -17.14 0.42 13.84
N GLU A 126 -17.40 1.66 13.41
CA GLU A 126 -18.76 2.23 13.35
C GLU A 126 -19.50 2.13 14.70
N ASP A 127 -18.79 2.50 15.77
CA ASP A 127 -19.27 2.48 17.15
C ASP A 127 -19.73 1.11 17.69
N ASN A 128 -19.34 0.01 17.03
CA ASN A 128 -19.66 -1.35 17.47
C ASN A 128 -18.49 -2.33 17.25
N TRP A 129 -18.51 -3.43 18.01
CA TRP A 129 -17.62 -4.56 17.76
C TRP A 129 -18.18 -5.41 16.63
N ASN A 130 -17.41 -5.54 15.55
CA ASN A 130 -17.75 -6.36 14.40
C ASN A 130 -16.89 -7.63 14.41
N ILE A 131 -17.54 -8.79 14.42
CA ILE A 131 -16.87 -10.08 14.19
C ILE A 131 -16.54 -10.15 12.70
N ILE A 132 -15.25 -10.25 12.39
CA ILE A 132 -14.74 -10.30 11.02
C ILE A 132 -14.90 -11.72 10.48
N SER A 133 -14.43 -12.71 11.24
CA SER A 133 -14.54 -14.12 10.89
C SER A 133 -14.33 -15.01 12.12
N VAL A 134 -14.87 -16.22 12.05
CA VAL A 134 -14.53 -17.35 12.93
C VAL A 134 -14.38 -18.57 12.04
N SER A 135 -13.23 -19.24 12.10
CA SER A 135 -12.88 -20.34 11.19
C SER A 135 -12.06 -21.41 11.90
N SER A 136 -12.03 -22.61 11.31
CA SER A 136 -11.12 -23.66 11.74
C SER A 136 -9.68 -23.25 11.51
N VAL A 137 -8.77 -23.72 12.36
CA VAL A 137 -7.33 -23.50 12.20
C VAL A 137 -6.83 -24.26 10.98
N ASP A 138 -6.47 -23.51 9.95
CA ASP A 138 -5.81 -23.96 8.74
C ASP A 138 -4.71 -22.99 8.29
N LYS A 139 -4.07 -23.26 7.14
CA LYS A 139 -3.01 -22.40 6.60
C LYS A 139 -3.48 -20.96 6.40
N GLY A 140 -4.71 -20.77 5.92
CA GLY A 140 -5.28 -19.46 5.64
C GLY A 140 -5.54 -18.67 6.92
N SER A 141 -6.16 -19.31 7.92
CA SER A 141 -6.50 -18.66 9.19
C SER A 141 -5.26 -18.32 10.03
N ILE A 142 -4.22 -19.16 10.00
CA ILE A 142 -2.93 -18.86 10.63
C ILE A 142 -2.19 -17.77 9.87
N MET A 143 -2.29 -17.74 8.53
CA MET A 143 -1.72 -16.66 7.74
C MET A 143 -2.38 -15.31 8.09
N GLU A 144 -3.71 -15.25 8.23
CA GLU A 144 -4.44 -14.06 8.70
C GLU A 144 -3.97 -13.61 10.11
N LEU A 145 -3.79 -14.56 11.03
CA LEU A 145 -3.27 -14.27 12.37
C LEU A 145 -1.86 -13.63 12.33
N LEU A 146 -0.95 -14.19 11.54
CA LEU A 146 0.42 -13.67 11.40
C LEU A 146 0.44 -12.30 10.73
N GLN A 147 -0.47 -12.03 9.78
CA GLN A 147 -0.62 -10.70 9.15
C GLN A 147 -1.03 -9.66 10.19
N ILE A 148 -2.01 -9.98 11.04
CA ILE A 148 -2.45 -9.10 12.12
C ILE A 148 -1.28 -8.81 13.07
N PHE A 149 -0.51 -9.81 13.46
CA PHE A 149 0.65 -9.59 14.32
C PHE A 149 1.72 -8.73 13.64
N ARG A 150 2.06 -9.02 12.38
CA ARG A 150 3.05 -8.22 11.61
C ARG A 150 2.66 -6.75 11.55
N SER A 151 1.37 -6.47 11.40
CA SER A 151 0.86 -5.11 11.27
C SER A 151 0.99 -4.26 12.55
N LEU A 152 1.26 -4.86 13.71
CA LEU A 152 1.60 -4.15 14.94
C LEU A 152 2.91 -3.34 14.82
N GLN A 153 3.75 -3.67 13.84
CA GLN A 153 5.06 -3.04 13.61
C GLN A 153 5.14 -2.29 12.28
N ARG A 154 4.00 -2.02 11.65
CA ARG A 154 3.95 -1.39 10.33
C ARG A 154 2.99 -0.21 10.28
N TYR A 155 3.34 0.80 9.50
CA TYR A 155 2.50 1.95 9.22
C TYR A 155 1.27 1.53 8.39
N PRO A 156 0.08 2.07 8.68
CA PRO A 156 -1.08 1.82 7.84
C PRO A 156 -0.89 2.54 6.51
N LEU A 157 -1.19 1.85 5.40
CA LEU A 157 -1.12 2.43 4.07
C LEU A 157 -2.31 3.36 3.83
N THR A 158 -2.21 4.58 4.36
CA THR A 158 -3.21 5.64 4.23
C THR A 158 -2.57 6.92 3.69
N PRO A 159 -3.35 7.84 3.09
CA PRO A 159 -2.82 9.12 2.62
C PRO A 159 -2.06 9.88 3.69
N LYS A 160 -2.59 9.89 4.92
CA LYS A 160 -2.01 10.59 6.06
C LYS A 160 -0.66 9.97 6.45
N SER A 161 -0.58 8.65 6.55
CA SER A 161 0.68 7.97 6.89
C SER A 161 1.74 8.13 5.81
N LEU A 162 1.36 8.05 4.53
CA LEU A 162 2.28 8.32 3.42
C LEU A 162 2.78 9.76 3.48
N ASN A 163 1.89 10.74 3.66
CA ASN A 163 2.30 12.14 3.81
C ASN A 163 3.19 12.38 5.04
N ASN A 164 2.95 11.70 6.16
CA ASN A 164 3.80 11.82 7.34
C ASN A 164 5.23 11.30 7.10
N LYS A 165 5.42 10.41 6.11
CA LYS A 165 6.71 9.78 5.81
C LYS A 165 7.39 10.30 4.56
N PHE A 166 6.63 10.77 3.58
CA PHE A 166 7.11 11.20 2.27
C PHE A 166 6.65 12.61 1.89
N GLY A 167 5.88 13.29 2.75
CA GLY A 167 5.42 14.66 2.56
C GLY A 167 6.58 15.61 2.33
N ILE A 168 6.32 16.74 1.67
CA ILE A 168 7.37 17.72 1.31
C ILE A 168 8.13 18.31 2.51
N GLU A 169 7.55 18.21 3.71
CA GLU A 169 8.14 18.64 4.98
C GLU A 169 9.10 17.63 5.60
N THR A 170 9.18 16.41 5.05
CA THR A 170 9.97 15.33 5.62
C THR A 170 11.41 15.40 5.14
N ASP A 171 12.36 14.99 5.99
CA ASP A 171 13.78 14.98 5.65
C ASP A 171 14.06 14.14 4.39
N ILE A 172 13.37 13.01 4.24
CA ILE A 172 13.52 12.15 3.06
C ILE A 172 13.07 12.85 1.77
N ALA A 173 11.98 13.61 1.79
CA ALA A 173 11.52 14.34 0.61
C ALA A 173 12.47 15.49 0.29
N ILE A 174 12.89 16.23 1.31
CA ILE A 174 13.82 17.35 1.20
C ILE A 174 15.15 16.88 0.58
N GLU A 175 15.74 15.81 1.12
CA GLU A 175 17.00 15.24 0.65
C GLU A 175 16.85 14.66 -0.76
N ALA A 176 15.81 13.86 -1.02
CA ALA A 176 15.61 13.23 -2.32
C ALA A 176 15.38 14.25 -3.44
N ILE A 177 14.53 15.24 -3.21
CA ILE A 177 14.24 16.28 -4.21
C ILE A 177 15.48 17.14 -4.46
N ARG A 178 16.25 17.48 -3.42
CA ARG A 178 17.52 18.21 -3.56
C ARG A 178 18.53 17.40 -4.38
N THR A 179 18.76 16.14 -4.04
CA THR A 179 19.68 15.26 -4.77
C THR A 179 19.29 15.15 -6.24
N LEU A 180 18.00 14.93 -6.52
CA LEU A 180 17.48 14.88 -7.90
C LEU A 180 17.68 16.21 -8.62
N TYR A 181 17.40 17.33 -7.96
CA TYR A 181 17.54 18.67 -8.53
C TYR A 181 18.99 18.99 -8.88
N ASP A 182 19.92 18.80 -7.94
CA ASP A 182 21.35 19.07 -8.15
C ASP A 182 21.92 18.14 -9.24
N THR A 183 21.49 16.88 -9.27
CA THR A 183 21.85 15.93 -10.33
C THR A 183 21.36 16.41 -11.70
N LYS A 184 20.07 16.79 -11.81
CA LYS A 184 19.50 17.22 -13.10
C LYS A 184 20.08 18.55 -13.57
N LYS A 185 20.32 19.50 -12.66
CA LYS A 185 20.85 20.83 -12.96
C LYS A 185 22.28 20.77 -13.47
N ASN A 186 23.10 19.87 -12.93
CA ASN A 186 24.50 19.71 -13.31
C ASN A 186 24.71 18.63 -14.39
N SER A 187 23.64 17.99 -14.87
CA SER A 187 23.72 16.91 -15.85
C SER A 187 24.31 17.40 -17.19
N THR A 188 25.31 16.65 -17.66
CA THR A 188 25.87 16.79 -19.01
C THR A 188 25.46 15.64 -19.93
N ASN A 189 24.64 14.70 -19.45
CA ASN A 189 24.22 13.54 -20.22
C ASN A 189 23.17 13.95 -21.27
N PRO A 190 23.43 13.73 -22.57
CA PRO A 190 22.50 14.11 -23.63
C PRO A 190 21.12 13.46 -23.45
N ARG A 191 21.07 12.20 -23.00
CA ARG A 191 19.81 11.47 -22.84
C ARG A 191 18.94 12.05 -21.73
N THR A 192 19.54 12.41 -20.60
CA THR A 192 18.83 13.06 -19.48
C THR A 192 18.23 14.40 -19.92
N ASN A 193 18.97 15.18 -20.70
CA ASN A 193 18.49 16.48 -21.17
C ASN A 193 17.38 16.35 -22.22
N VAL A 194 17.49 15.39 -23.15
CA VAL A 194 16.41 15.09 -24.11
C VAL A 194 15.13 14.66 -23.39
N ILE A 195 15.21 13.74 -22.41
CA ILE A 195 14.04 13.31 -21.63
C ILE A 195 13.37 14.50 -20.93
N PHE A 196 14.16 15.40 -20.35
CA PHE A 196 13.63 16.60 -19.71
C PHE A 196 12.98 17.57 -20.70
N GLU A 197 13.59 17.78 -21.87
CA GLU A 197 13.02 18.63 -22.93
C GLU A 197 11.70 18.06 -23.47
N GLU A 198 11.63 16.75 -23.68
CA GLU A 198 10.41 16.06 -24.11
C GLU A 198 9.31 16.16 -23.04
N TRP A 199 9.66 15.91 -21.77
CA TRP A 199 8.74 16.11 -20.66
C TRP A 199 8.24 17.57 -20.60
N LEU A 200 9.15 18.54 -20.72
CA LEU A 200 8.82 19.96 -20.67
C LEU A 200 7.89 20.36 -21.82
N TYR A 201 8.12 19.82 -23.02
CA TYR A 201 7.25 20.03 -24.17
C TYR A 201 5.82 19.53 -23.92
N VAL A 202 5.68 18.29 -23.42
CA VAL A 202 4.37 17.73 -23.06
C VAL A 202 3.72 18.55 -21.94
N TYR A 203 4.48 18.89 -20.92
CA TYR A 203 4.01 19.64 -19.76
C TYR A 203 3.53 21.06 -20.13
N GLN A 204 4.22 21.75 -21.05
CA GLN A 204 3.79 23.05 -21.57
C GLN A 204 2.41 22.99 -22.23
N GLN A 205 2.07 21.89 -22.90
CA GLN A 205 0.74 21.68 -23.47
C GLN A 205 -0.32 21.50 -22.39
N VAL A 206 0.00 20.76 -21.32
CA VAL A 206 -0.91 20.52 -20.18
C VAL A 206 -1.25 21.83 -19.46
N CYS A 207 -0.26 22.66 -19.15
CA CYS A 207 -0.45 23.92 -18.41
C CYS A 207 -0.83 25.13 -19.30
N GLY A 208 -1.16 24.90 -20.58
CA GLY A 208 -1.54 25.98 -21.50
C GLY A 208 -0.46 27.05 -21.71
N TYR A 209 0.82 26.67 -21.60
CA TYR A 209 2.00 27.54 -21.74
C TYR A 209 2.14 28.64 -20.67
N GLU A 210 1.44 28.54 -19.53
CA GLU A 210 1.49 29.55 -18.46
C GLU A 210 2.52 29.22 -17.34
N LEU A 211 3.77 28.94 -17.72
CA LEU A 211 4.84 28.44 -16.83
C LEU A 211 5.12 29.34 -15.60
N ASN A 212 4.92 30.65 -15.70
CA ASN A 212 5.18 31.58 -14.59
C ASN A 212 4.21 31.41 -13.41
N LYS A 213 3.05 30.74 -13.61
CA LYS A 213 2.03 30.58 -12.58
C LYS A 213 2.39 29.56 -11.50
N THR A 214 3.41 28.74 -11.70
CA THR A 214 3.85 27.71 -10.74
C THR A 214 5.01 28.18 -9.85
N LYS A 215 5.77 29.19 -10.29
CA LYS A 215 7.00 29.65 -9.61
C LYS A 215 6.77 30.00 -8.14
N LYS A 216 5.72 30.76 -7.84
CA LYS A 216 5.40 31.19 -6.46
C LYS A 216 5.09 30.00 -5.54
N GLN A 217 4.45 28.97 -6.07
CA GLN A 217 4.09 27.77 -5.32
C GLN A 217 5.33 26.88 -5.11
N LEU A 218 6.21 26.83 -6.10
CA LEU A 218 7.48 26.10 -6.03
C LEU A 218 8.52 26.79 -5.15
N GLU A 219 8.42 28.11 -4.89
CA GLU A 219 9.30 28.83 -3.95
C GLU A 219 9.28 28.21 -2.55
N TYR A 220 8.10 27.76 -2.10
CA TYR A 220 7.98 27.08 -0.82
C TYR A 220 8.79 25.77 -0.79
N ILE A 221 8.65 24.97 -1.84
CA ILE A 221 9.37 23.70 -2.00
C ILE A 221 10.87 23.95 -2.09
N ALA A 222 11.29 24.91 -2.93
CA ALA A 222 12.69 25.29 -3.07
C ALA A 222 13.30 25.75 -1.73
N LEU A 223 12.56 26.52 -0.93
CA LEU A 223 13.00 26.96 0.39
C LEU A 223 13.21 25.76 1.33
N LYS A 224 12.27 24.81 1.37
CA LYS A 224 12.38 23.59 2.19
C LYS A 224 13.54 22.70 1.74
N CYS A 225 13.71 22.56 0.44
CA CYS A 225 14.83 21.86 -0.17
C CYS A 225 16.15 22.66 -0.14
N GLU A 226 16.19 23.86 0.46
CA GLU A 226 17.34 24.78 0.50
C GLU A 226 17.97 25.10 -0.88
N ILE A 227 17.16 25.04 -1.94
CA ILE A 227 17.59 25.30 -3.32
C ILE A 227 17.51 26.81 -3.58
N LYS A 228 18.68 27.45 -3.74
CA LYS A 228 18.79 28.88 -4.07
C LYS A 228 18.71 29.11 -5.57
N ASN A 229 18.04 30.20 -5.98
CA ASN A 229 17.88 30.59 -7.39
C ASN A 229 17.42 29.40 -8.26
N PHE A 230 16.36 28.72 -7.81
CA PHE A 230 15.89 27.51 -8.46
C PHE A 230 15.27 27.80 -9.83
N GLU A 231 15.38 26.82 -10.73
CA GLU A 231 14.72 26.77 -12.02
C GLU A 231 13.39 26.02 -11.85
N PRO A 232 12.23 26.69 -12.04
CA PRO A 232 10.93 26.11 -11.72
C PRO A 232 10.65 24.79 -12.45
N ASP A 233 11.01 24.70 -13.72
CA ASP A 233 10.73 23.52 -14.55
C ASP A 233 11.55 22.31 -14.11
N ILE A 234 12.82 22.52 -13.74
CA ILE A 234 13.69 21.45 -13.20
C ILE A 234 13.16 20.99 -11.85
N LEU A 235 12.80 21.93 -10.96
CA LEU A 235 12.28 21.57 -9.63
C LEU A 235 10.97 20.78 -9.73
N LEU A 236 10.07 21.18 -10.61
CA LEU A 236 8.83 20.46 -10.85
C LEU A 236 9.09 19.06 -11.43
N PHE A 237 10.00 18.94 -12.40
CA PHE A 237 10.41 17.64 -12.95
C PHE A 237 10.97 16.70 -11.88
N CYS A 238 11.82 17.20 -10.99
CA CYS A 238 12.37 16.44 -9.87
C CYS A 238 11.32 16.06 -8.83
N LEU A 239 10.36 16.95 -8.54
CA LEU A 239 9.21 16.64 -7.68
C LEU A 239 8.34 15.52 -8.27
N HIS A 240 8.03 15.58 -9.57
CA HIS A 240 7.31 14.52 -10.26
C HIS A 240 8.10 13.21 -10.30
N THR A 241 9.43 13.29 -10.47
CA THR A 241 10.31 12.11 -10.41
C THR A 241 10.25 11.44 -9.04
N TYR A 242 10.36 12.23 -7.97
CA TYR A 242 10.26 11.74 -6.59
C TYR A 242 8.92 11.04 -6.33
N LEU A 243 7.82 11.66 -6.75
CA LEU A 243 6.48 11.09 -6.64
C LEU A 243 6.34 9.78 -7.43
N SER A 244 6.80 9.77 -8.68
CA SER A 244 6.76 8.60 -9.56
C SER A 244 7.52 7.42 -8.95
N ILE A 245 8.72 7.64 -8.39
CA ILE A 245 9.48 6.61 -7.69
C ILE A 245 8.63 5.96 -6.59
N ILE A 246 8.04 6.76 -5.69
CA ILE A 246 7.23 6.24 -4.57
C ILE A 246 6.06 5.42 -5.07
N VAL A 247 5.30 5.96 -6.04
CA VAL A 247 4.09 5.32 -6.58
C VAL A 247 4.43 4.00 -7.28
N LYS A 248 5.46 3.99 -8.13
CA LYS A 248 5.86 2.78 -8.88
C LYS A 248 6.30 1.67 -7.92
N TYR A 249 7.16 1.97 -6.95
CA TYR A 249 7.62 0.94 -6.01
C TYR A 249 6.51 0.46 -5.08
N LEU A 250 5.59 1.35 -4.67
CA LEU A 250 4.40 0.96 -3.93
C LEU A 250 3.49 0.03 -4.76
N ALA A 251 3.25 0.36 -6.03
CA ALA A 251 2.44 -0.45 -6.94
C ALA A 251 3.04 -1.85 -7.14
N ALA A 252 4.36 -1.95 -7.30
CA ALA A 252 5.03 -3.23 -7.43
C ALA A 252 4.97 -4.07 -6.15
N GLU A 253 5.18 -3.47 -4.97
CA GLU A 253 5.06 -4.17 -3.69
C GLU A 253 3.64 -4.72 -3.50
N ILE A 254 2.63 -3.89 -3.78
CA ILE A 254 1.22 -4.32 -3.73
C ILE A 254 0.97 -5.46 -4.71
N GLY A 255 1.40 -5.31 -5.97
CA GLY A 255 1.22 -6.32 -7.01
C GLY A 255 1.83 -7.69 -6.66
N VAL A 256 3.04 -7.70 -6.11
CA VAL A 256 3.73 -8.94 -5.69
C VAL A 256 3.03 -9.61 -4.52
N ILE A 257 2.56 -8.84 -3.54
CA ILE A 257 1.81 -9.34 -2.38
C ILE A 257 0.50 -10.01 -2.82
N TYR A 258 -0.17 -9.49 -3.84
CA TYR A 258 -1.39 -10.09 -4.38
C TYR A 258 -1.17 -11.42 -5.10
N GLN A 259 -0.03 -11.61 -5.78
CA GLN A 259 0.19 -12.82 -6.61
C GLN A 259 0.92 -13.96 -5.93
N SER A 260 1.88 -13.67 -5.06
CA SER A 260 2.94 -14.63 -4.73
C SER A 260 3.12 -14.93 -3.24
N SER A 261 2.16 -14.48 -2.41
CA SER A 261 2.11 -14.55 -0.94
C SER A 261 2.61 -13.28 -0.25
N ILE A 262 1.95 -12.92 0.85
CA ILE A 262 2.18 -11.71 1.65
C ILE A 262 3.54 -11.65 2.37
N PHE A 263 4.23 -12.79 2.45
CA PHE A 263 5.56 -12.89 3.04
C PHE A 263 6.68 -12.58 2.05
N ARG A 264 6.38 -12.51 0.75
CA ARG A 264 7.29 -11.98 -0.26
C ARG A 264 7.16 -10.47 -0.31
N SER A 265 8.30 -9.79 -0.27
CA SER A 265 8.37 -8.33 -0.37
C SER A 265 9.41 -8.02 -1.43
N TYR A 266 8.96 -7.49 -2.55
CA TYR A 266 9.82 -7.11 -3.66
C TYR A 266 10.84 -6.06 -3.21
N LEU A 267 10.37 -5.07 -2.43
CA LEU A 267 11.24 -4.00 -1.96
C LEU A 267 12.31 -4.50 -1.00
N LYS A 268 11.98 -5.46 -0.12
CA LYS A 268 12.95 -6.06 0.79
C LYS A 268 14.01 -6.86 0.04
N ASP A 269 13.60 -7.64 -0.97
CA ASP A 269 14.50 -8.41 -1.82
C ASP A 269 15.39 -7.50 -2.67
N LEU A 270 14.87 -6.37 -3.13
CA LEU A 270 15.63 -5.35 -3.84
C LEU A 270 16.68 -4.70 -2.93
N LEU A 271 16.31 -4.27 -1.72
CA LEU A 271 17.22 -3.61 -0.78
C LEU A 271 18.41 -4.48 -0.33
N GLN A 272 18.22 -5.80 -0.22
CA GLN A 272 19.29 -6.72 0.18
C GLN A 272 20.35 -6.94 -0.90
N ARG A 273 20.15 -6.42 -2.11
CA ARG A 273 21.11 -6.58 -3.21
C ARG A 273 22.28 -5.63 -3.07
N GLU A 274 23.47 -6.17 -3.36
CA GLU A 274 24.71 -5.42 -3.55
C GLU A 274 24.59 -4.44 -4.72
N ASP A 275 25.35 -3.35 -4.68
CA ASP A 275 25.22 -2.15 -5.54
C ASP A 275 25.03 -2.45 -7.04
N ILE A 276 25.87 -3.32 -7.63
CA ILE A 276 25.78 -3.68 -9.05
C ILE A 276 24.48 -4.41 -9.37
N LYS A 277 24.07 -5.34 -8.50
CA LYS A 277 22.83 -6.11 -8.66
C LYS A 277 21.61 -5.22 -8.40
N PHE A 278 21.70 -4.31 -7.44
CA PHE A 278 20.69 -3.31 -7.14
C PHE A 278 20.43 -2.43 -8.37
N ARG A 279 21.47 -1.82 -8.94
CA ARG A 279 21.36 -0.98 -10.14
C ARG A 279 20.76 -1.74 -11.34
N ASN A 280 21.18 -2.99 -11.55
CA ASN A 280 20.62 -3.79 -12.64
C ASN A 280 19.14 -4.12 -12.40
N GLU A 281 18.74 -4.36 -11.16
CA GLU A 281 17.35 -4.59 -10.80
C GLU A 281 16.50 -3.33 -10.98
N LEU A 282 17.02 -2.14 -10.64
CA LEU A 282 16.33 -0.87 -10.92
C LEU A 282 16.10 -0.68 -12.43
N LYS A 283 17.05 -1.06 -13.28
CA LYS A 283 16.85 -0.98 -14.75
C LYS A 283 15.74 -1.91 -15.22
N LYS A 284 15.70 -3.15 -14.71
CA LYS A 284 14.63 -4.10 -15.03
C LYS A 284 13.27 -3.59 -14.55
N PHE A 285 13.24 -3.04 -13.34
CA PHE A 285 12.05 -2.43 -12.77
C PHE A 285 11.52 -1.31 -13.65
N GLU A 286 12.38 -0.34 -14.00
CA GLU A 286 12.00 0.81 -14.84
C GLU A 286 11.65 0.42 -16.29
N ASN A 287 12.10 -0.75 -16.77
CA ASN A 287 11.66 -1.33 -18.05
C ASN A 287 10.32 -2.06 -17.96
N GLY A 288 9.73 -2.17 -16.77
CA GLY A 288 8.45 -2.85 -16.55
C GLY A 288 8.53 -4.36 -16.35
N ASP A 289 9.73 -4.95 -16.24
CA ASP A 289 9.91 -6.41 -16.16
C ASP A 289 9.12 -7.03 -14.99
N VAL A 290 9.14 -6.37 -13.83
CA VAL A 290 8.42 -6.80 -12.62
C VAL A 290 6.91 -6.83 -12.87
N PHE A 291 6.38 -5.83 -13.57
CA PHE A 291 4.95 -5.75 -13.90
C PHE A 291 4.55 -6.78 -14.96
N ALA A 292 5.44 -7.04 -15.93
CA ALA A 292 5.23 -8.08 -16.94
C ALA A 292 5.20 -9.49 -16.33
N GLU A 293 6.04 -9.76 -15.33
CA GLU A 293 5.98 -11.00 -14.54
C GLU A 293 4.65 -11.12 -13.78
N LEU A 294 4.11 -9.98 -13.33
CA LEU A 294 2.77 -9.88 -12.74
C LEU A 294 1.64 -9.90 -13.80
N GLY A 295 1.93 -10.07 -15.09
CA GLY A 295 0.93 -10.10 -16.16
C GLY A 295 0.39 -8.72 -16.59
N TYR A 296 0.90 -7.63 -16.05
CA TYR A 296 0.63 -6.27 -16.51
C TYR A 296 1.59 -5.91 -17.64
N LYS A 297 1.08 -5.87 -18.87
CA LYS A 297 1.87 -5.49 -20.03
C LYS A 297 1.97 -3.97 -20.12
N SER A 298 3.15 -3.47 -20.48
CA SER A 298 3.38 -2.07 -20.83
C SER A 298 3.05 -1.06 -19.72
N PHE A 299 3.18 -1.45 -18.45
CA PHE A 299 2.86 -0.55 -17.32
C PHE A 299 3.78 0.69 -17.28
N LEU A 300 5.05 0.56 -17.67
CA LEU A 300 6.07 1.63 -17.62
C LEU A 300 6.70 1.99 -18.98
N ASP A 301 6.12 1.58 -20.11
CA ASP A 301 6.76 1.64 -21.44
C ASP A 301 7.15 3.06 -21.92
N THR A 302 6.64 4.13 -21.29
CA THR A 302 6.93 5.53 -21.60
C THR A 302 7.07 6.39 -20.34
N ASP A 303 8.08 6.12 -19.52
CA ASP A 303 8.32 6.90 -18.28
C ASP A 303 9.48 7.89 -18.39
N PHE A 304 9.16 9.19 -18.35
CA PHE A 304 10.13 10.29 -18.24
C PHE A 304 10.90 10.25 -16.92
N PHE A 305 10.32 9.67 -15.88
CA PHE A 305 10.80 9.72 -14.49
C PHE A 305 11.82 8.61 -14.16
N SER A 306 12.28 7.85 -15.16
CA SER A 306 13.37 6.88 -15.04
C SER A 306 14.76 7.48 -15.33
N TRP A 307 14.84 8.78 -15.66
CA TRP A 307 16.07 9.47 -16.10
C TRP A 307 17.25 9.36 -15.14
N TYR A 308 17.00 9.24 -13.83
CA TYR A 308 18.02 9.12 -12.80
C TYR A 308 18.94 7.89 -13.01
N LEU A 309 18.48 6.88 -13.77
CA LEU A 309 19.32 5.73 -14.14
C LEU A 309 20.48 6.09 -15.07
N ASN A 310 20.31 7.16 -15.87
CA ASN A 310 21.36 7.71 -16.74
C ASN A 310 22.40 8.51 -15.95
N GLU A 311 22.01 9.03 -14.78
CA GLU A 311 22.82 9.83 -13.85
C GLU A 311 23.19 9.05 -12.58
N PHE A 312 23.17 7.72 -12.63
CA PHE A 312 23.25 6.90 -11.43
C PHE A 312 24.59 7.12 -10.69
N SER A 313 24.49 7.58 -9.44
CA SER A 313 25.60 7.88 -8.54
C SER A 313 25.35 7.24 -7.17
N GLY A 314 26.35 7.27 -6.27
CA GLY A 314 26.17 6.81 -4.89
C GLY A 314 25.11 7.60 -4.11
N GLU A 315 24.94 8.89 -4.42
CA GLU A 315 23.92 9.75 -3.80
C GLU A 315 22.51 9.36 -4.28
N ILE A 316 22.34 9.11 -5.58
CA ILE A 316 21.08 8.62 -6.15
C ILE A 316 20.74 7.23 -5.59
N GLU A 317 21.72 6.34 -5.51
CA GLU A 317 21.52 5.02 -4.91
C GLU A 317 21.08 5.12 -3.45
N SER A 318 21.80 5.91 -2.63
CA SER A 318 21.43 6.15 -1.23
C SER A 318 20.02 6.71 -1.10
N THR A 319 19.67 7.69 -1.95
CA THR A 319 18.33 8.30 -1.98
C THR A 319 17.24 7.26 -2.24
N ILE A 320 17.41 6.43 -3.26
CA ILE A 320 16.42 5.39 -3.60
C ILE A 320 16.34 4.37 -2.47
N ARG A 321 17.47 3.88 -1.94
CA ARG A 321 17.48 2.94 -0.81
C ARG A 321 16.77 3.49 0.42
N SER A 322 16.95 4.77 0.73
CA SER A 322 16.24 5.43 1.83
C SER A 322 14.73 5.45 1.60
N ILE A 323 14.26 5.79 0.39
CA ILE A 323 12.83 5.73 0.04
C ILE A 323 12.28 4.31 0.22
N LEU A 324 12.98 3.31 -0.33
CA LEU A 324 12.57 1.90 -0.25
C LEU A 324 12.52 1.39 1.20
N SER A 325 13.48 1.81 2.03
CA SER A 325 13.55 1.40 3.45
C SER A 325 12.35 1.87 4.26
N ILE A 326 11.78 3.02 3.89
CA ILE A 326 10.58 3.57 4.51
C ILE A 326 9.33 2.86 3.94
N LEU A 327 9.28 2.61 2.63
CA LEU A 327 8.15 1.93 1.98
C LEU A 327 7.89 0.53 2.57
N ILE A 328 8.94 -0.23 2.88
CA ILE A 328 8.82 -1.59 3.46
C ILE A 328 8.11 -1.59 4.83
N GLN A 329 8.13 -0.46 5.53
CA GLN A 329 7.51 -0.33 6.85
C GLN A 329 5.99 -0.16 6.76
N PHE A 330 5.42 0.00 5.56
CA PHE A 330 3.96 0.05 5.38
C PHE A 330 3.34 -1.34 5.32
N GLU A 331 2.10 -1.45 5.80
CA GLU A 331 1.27 -2.64 5.71
C GLU A 331 0.21 -2.42 4.61
N PRO A 332 0.43 -2.94 3.39
CA PRO A 332 -0.52 -2.76 2.31
C PRO A 332 -1.80 -3.59 2.55
N SER A 333 -1.71 -4.74 3.21
CA SER A 333 -2.69 -5.82 3.09
C SER A 333 -4.01 -5.64 3.86
N ILE A 334 -4.04 -4.78 4.86
CA ILE A 334 -5.21 -4.66 5.78
C ILE A 334 -6.31 -3.75 5.22
N HIS A 335 -6.04 -2.97 4.17
CA HIS A 335 -6.98 -2.00 3.60
C HIS A 335 -7.34 -2.27 2.12
N LEU A 336 -6.84 -3.36 1.56
CA LEU A 336 -6.80 -3.62 0.12
C LEU A 336 -8.04 -4.34 -0.44
N ASN A 337 -9.04 -4.66 0.40
CA ASN A 337 -10.26 -5.34 -0.06
C ASN A 337 -11.29 -4.40 -0.72
N GLU A 338 -10.99 -3.10 -0.86
CA GLU A 338 -11.84 -2.11 -1.52
C GLU A 338 -11.02 -1.33 -2.58
N SER A 339 -11.31 -1.55 -3.86
CA SER A 339 -10.66 -0.89 -5.01
C SER A 339 -10.70 0.64 -4.91
N THR A 340 -11.81 1.19 -4.44
CA THR A 340 -12.02 2.63 -4.22
C THR A 340 -11.00 3.22 -3.24
N LYS A 341 -10.55 2.47 -2.22
CA LYS A 341 -9.62 2.97 -1.19
C LYS A 341 -8.19 3.17 -1.71
N VAL A 342 -7.75 2.40 -2.71
CA VAL A 342 -6.39 2.49 -3.29
C VAL A 342 -6.25 3.70 -4.22
N GLN A 343 -7.26 3.98 -5.04
CA GLN A 343 -7.24 5.19 -5.85
C GLN A 343 -7.26 6.44 -4.97
N ASP A 344 -8.13 6.44 -3.96
CA ASP A 344 -8.20 7.52 -2.99
C ASP A 344 -6.87 7.70 -2.24
N LEU A 345 -6.15 6.61 -1.99
CA LEU A 345 -4.82 6.62 -1.41
C LEU A 345 -3.85 7.46 -2.25
N LEU A 346 -3.66 7.10 -3.52
CA LEU A 346 -2.70 7.75 -4.42
C LEU A 346 -3.12 9.18 -4.77
N LYS A 347 -4.41 9.39 -5.04
CA LYS A 347 -5.00 10.71 -5.31
C LYS A 347 -4.76 11.67 -4.14
N LYS A 348 -5.08 11.26 -2.91
CA LYS A 348 -4.88 12.12 -1.72
C LYS A 348 -3.40 12.29 -1.40
N PHE A 349 -2.57 11.26 -1.59
CA PHE A 349 -1.11 11.39 -1.42
C PHE A 349 -0.53 12.43 -2.39
N TYR A 350 -0.91 12.38 -3.66
CA TYR A 350 -0.52 13.40 -4.64
C TYR A 350 -1.00 14.80 -4.23
N GLN A 351 -2.24 14.94 -3.76
CA GLN A 351 -2.79 16.22 -3.30
C GLN A 351 -2.07 16.79 -2.07
N TYR A 352 -1.46 15.95 -1.22
CA TYR A 352 -0.62 16.42 -0.11
C TYR A 352 0.73 16.93 -0.59
N MET A 353 1.33 16.25 -1.57
CA MET A 353 2.64 16.58 -2.13
C MET A 353 2.59 17.79 -3.06
N VAL A 354 1.49 17.94 -3.80
CA VAL A 354 1.27 19.02 -4.76
C VAL A 354 0.06 19.83 -4.29
N PRO A 355 0.29 20.99 -3.64
CA PRO A 355 -0.77 21.83 -3.10
C PRO A 355 -1.78 22.25 -4.16
N LYS A 356 -3.00 22.59 -3.72
CA LYS A 356 -4.11 22.95 -4.62
C LYS A 356 -3.74 24.09 -5.57
N GLU A 357 -3.02 25.09 -5.08
CA GLU A 357 -2.60 26.25 -5.86
C GLU A 357 -1.59 25.88 -6.95
N LEU A 358 -0.75 24.86 -6.69
CA LEU A 358 0.17 24.32 -7.67
C LEU A 358 -0.61 23.50 -8.70
N ARG A 359 -1.42 22.52 -8.26
CA ARG A 359 -2.28 21.73 -9.17
C ARG A 359 -3.17 22.59 -10.07
N HIS A 360 -3.78 23.64 -9.52
CA HIS A 360 -4.55 24.60 -10.31
C HIS A 360 -3.72 25.32 -11.38
N SER A 361 -2.46 25.67 -11.09
CA SER A 361 -1.56 26.24 -12.09
C SER A 361 -1.00 25.19 -13.07
N LEU A 362 -1.05 23.90 -12.71
CA LEU A 362 -0.84 22.78 -13.63
C LEU A 362 -2.07 22.50 -14.53
N GLY A 363 -3.22 23.13 -14.27
CA GLY A 363 -4.48 22.83 -14.96
C GLY A 363 -5.22 21.59 -14.42
N GLU A 364 -4.81 21.07 -13.26
CA GLU A 364 -5.32 19.83 -12.70
C GLU A 364 -6.50 20.06 -11.74
N TYR A 365 -7.67 19.59 -12.14
CA TYR A 365 -8.90 19.59 -11.34
C TYR A 365 -9.41 18.17 -11.17
N TYR A 366 -9.33 17.65 -9.95
CA TYR A 366 -9.83 16.30 -9.65
C TYR A 366 -11.34 16.28 -9.57
N THR A 367 -11.95 15.42 -10.39
CA THR A 367 -13.37 15.11 -10.35
C THR A 367 -13.73 14.49 -9.00
N PRO A 368 -14.72 15.04 -8.27
CA PRO A 368 -15.30 14.39 -7.09
C PRO A 368 -16.04 13.12 -7.47
N ASP A 369 -15.96 12.09 -6.62
CA ASP A 369 -16.51 10.76 -6.89
C ASP A 369 -18.00 10.77 -7.18
N TRP A 370 -18.78 11.57 -6.44
CA TRP A 370 -20.23 11.69 -6.65
C TRP A 370 -20.56 12.22 -8.05
N LEU A 371 -19.73 13.11 -8.61
CA LEU A 371 -19.94 13.69 -9.92
C LEU A 371 -19.63 12.67 -11.00
N ALA A 372 -18.54 11.92 -10.85
CA ALA A 372 -18.19 10.85 -11.77
C ALA A 372 -19.29 9.77 -11.81
N GLN A 373 -19.76 9.31 -10.65
CA GLN A 373 -20.86 8.35 -10.56
C GLN A 373 -22.15 8.87 -11.19
N TYR A 374 -22.51 10.13 -10.92
CA TYR A 374 -23.70 10.76 -11.51
C TYR A 374 -23.61 10.80 -13.04
N VAL A 375 -22.47 11.22 -13.60
CA VAL A 375 -22.26 11.31 -15.05
C VAL A 375 -22.30 9.93 -15.71
N ILE A 376 -21.69 8.91 -15.10
CA ILE A 376 -21.73 7.52 -15.60
C ILE A 376 -23.15 6.94 -15.53
N GLN A 377 -23.92 7.28 -14.50
CA GLN A 377 -25.31 6.88 -14.42
C GLN A 377 -26.16 7.59 -15.50
N ALA A 378 -25.96 8.89 -15.67
CA ALA A 378 -26.68 9.70 -16.64
C ALA A 378 -26.33 9.34 -18.10
N SER A 379 -25.13 8.85 -18.37
CA SER A 379 -24.74 8.38 -19.72
C SER A 379 -25.47 7.11 -20.14
N GLY A 380 -26.08 6.39 -19.19
CA GLY A 380 -26.77 5.13 -19.45
C GLY A 380 -25.83 3.93 -19.59
N TYR A 381 -24.52 4.10 -19.36
CA TYR A 381 -23.55 3.00 -19.40
C TYR A 381 -23.99 1.87 -18.48
N SER A 382 -24.21 0.67 -19.01
CA SER A 382 -24.83 -0.42 -18.26
C SER A 382 -23.81 -1.27 -17.50
N GLY A 383 -22.53 -1.18 -17.88
CA GLY A 383 -21.47 -2.10 -17.47
C GLY A 383 -21.36 -3.32 -18.37
N ASP A 384 -22.15 -3.42 -19.44
CA ASP A 384 -22.03 -4.49 -20.42
C ASP A 384 -20.61 -4.51 -21.00
N LEU A 385 -20.04 -5.71 -21.06
CA LEU A 385 -18.68 -5.93 -21.56
C LEU A 385 -18.55 -5.73 -23.07
N GLU A 386 -19.64 -5.61 -23.82
CA GLU A 386 -19.61 -5.22 -25.24
C GLU A 386 -19.68 -3.70 -25.45
N GLU A 387 -20.04 -2.92 -24.42
CA GLU A 387 -20.04 -1.47 -24.48
C GLU A 387 -18.61 -0.92 -24.34
N ARG A 388 -18.24 0.05 -25.20
CA ARG A 388 -16.94 0.72 -25.17
C ARG A 388 -17.06 2.10 -24.57
N VAL A 389 -16.16 2.43 -23.66
CA VAL A 389 -16.07 3.74 -23.02
C VAL A 389 -14.67 4.32 -23.21
N LEU A 390 -14.65 5.63 -23.38
CA LEU A 390 -13.44 6.41 -23.59
C LEU A 390 -13.46 7.61 -22.66
N ASP A 391 -12.44 7.74 -21.82
CA ASP A 391 -12.14 8.96 -21.09
C ASP A 391 -10.90 9.63 -21.71
N PRO A 392 -11.07 10.67 -22.56
CA PRO A 392 -9.97 11.27 -23.32
C PRO A 392 -9.09 12.22 -22.49
N SER A 393 -9.42 12.44 -21.21
CA SER A 393 -8.66 13.29 -20.27
C SER A 393 -8.78 12.69 -18.86
N CYS A 394 -8.33 11.45 -18.72
CA CYS A 394 -8.72 10.62 -17.58
C CYS A 394 -8.07 11.03 -16.25
N GLY A 395 -7.04 11.86 -16.29
CA GLY A 395 -6.25 12.22 -15.12
C GLY A 395 -5.81 10.97 -14.37
N SER A 396 -6.02 10.96 -13.05
CA SER A 396 -5.76 9.80 -12.19
C SER A 396 -6.84 8.69 -12.28
N GLY A 397 -7.62 8.63 -13.36
CA GLY A 397 -8.52 7.52 -13.68
C GLY A 397 -9.83 7.45 -12.89
N THR A 398 -10.38 8.56 -12.36
CA THR A 398 -11.61 8.51 -11.53
C THR A 398 -12.81 7.92 -12.29
N PHE A 399 -13.03 8.32 -13.54
CA PHE A 399 -14.08 7.70 -14.35
C PHE A 399 -13.75 6.26 -14.73
N LEU A 400 -12.50 5.97 -15.11
CA LEU A 400 -12.05 4.64 -15.49
C LEU A 400 -12.33 3.60 -14.40
N ILE A 401 -12.09 3.96 -13.14
CA ILE A 401 -12.35 3.06 -12.01
C ILE A 401 -13.84 2.80 -11.83
N PHE A 402 -14.71 3.81 -11.91
CA PHE A 402 -16.15 3.58 -11.83
C PHE A 402 -16.69 2.79 -13.03
N PHE A 403 -16.12 2.98 -14.23
CA PHE A 403 -16.42 2.13 -15.38
C PHE A 403 -16.00 0.67 -15.13
N LEU A 404 -14.77 0.45 -14.65
CA LEU A 404 -14.23 -0.87 -14.30
C LEU A 404 -15.09 -1.55 -13.22
N GLU A 405 -15.45 -0.86 -12.15
CA GLU A 405 -16.27 -1.42 -11.07
C GLU A 405 -17.65 -1.86 -11.58
N LYS A 406 -18.30 -1.03 -12.41
CA LYS A 406 -19.59 -1.37 -12.99
C LYS A 406 -19.50 -2.58 -13.92
N ALA A 407 -18.48 -2.60 -14.78
CA ALA A 407 -18.23 -3.70 -15.72
C ALA A 407 -17.83 -5.01 -15.02
N LEU A 408 -17.01 -4.94 -13.96
CA LEU A 408 -16.65 -6.07 -13.12
C LEU A 408 -17.89 -6.67 -12.44
N ASN A 409 -18.77 -5.82 -11.89
CA ASN A 409 -20.01 -6.27 -11.27
C ASN A 409 -20.96 -6.90 -12.28
N TRP A 410 -21.06 -6.33 -13.48
CA TRP A 410 -21.81 -6.92 -14.58
C TRP A 410 -21.25 -8.30 -14.97
N GLY A 411 -19.93 -8.43 -15.14
CA GLY A 411 -19.26 -9.68 -15.50
C GLY A 411 -19.46 -10.77 -14.45
N LYS A 412 -19.33 -10.43 -13.16
CA LYS A 412 -19.61 -11.34 -12.03
C LYS A 412 -21.06 -11.82 -12.04
N LYS A 413 -22.02 -10.92 -12.26
CA LYS A 413 -23.45 -11.25 -12.31
C LYS A 413 -23.77 -12.21 -13.47
N HIS A 414 -23.11 -12.05 -14.60
CA HIS A 414 -23.28 -12.90 -15.78
C HIS A 414 -22.35 -14.12 -15.82
N LYS A 415 -21.55 -14.33 -14.76
CA LYS A 415 -20.60 -15.45 -14.61
C LYS A 415 -19.63 -15.56 -15.79
N ILE A 416 -19.12 -14.42 -16.24
CA ILE A 416 -18.10 -14.37 -17.29
C ILE A 416 -16.80 -14.94 -16.75
N GLU A 417 -16.16 -15.81 -17.53
CA GLU A 417 -14.88 -16.40 -17.18
C GLU A 417 -13.80 -15.32 -16.96
N PRO A 418 -12.94 -15.44 -15.92
CA PRO A 418 -12.00 -14.37 -15.54
C PRO A 418 -11.09 -13.88 -16.68
N ASN A 419 -10.57 -14.80 -17.51
CA ASN A 419 -9.70 -14.43 -18.63
C ASN A 419 -10.44 -13.60 -19.69
N THR A 420 -11.66 -14.01 -20.04
CA THR A 420 -12.51 -13.27 -20.98
C THR A 420 -12.93 -11.93 -20.39
N LEU A 421 -13.19 -11.87 -19.09
CA LEU A 421 -13.51 -10.61 -18.38
C LEU A 421 -12.33 -9.63 -18.49
N ILE A 422 -11.11 -10.05 -18.16
CA ILE A 422 -9.91 -9.19 -18.25
C ILE A 422 -9.69 -8.71 -19.69
N GLU A 423 -9.80 -9.61 -20.68
CA GLU A 423 -9.66 -9.26 -22.09
C GLU A 423 -10.68 -8.19 -22.51
N LYS A 424 -11.95 -8.36 -22.15
CA LYS A 424 -13.00 -7.40 -22.48
C LYS A 424 -12.80 -6.07 -21.77
N LEU A 425 -12.44 -6.06 -20.48
CA LEU A 425 -12.21 -4.83 -19.73
C LEU A 425 -11.06 -4.02 -20.33
N THR A 426 -9.92 -4.66 -20.59
CA THR A 426 -8.73 -4.00 -21.15
C THR A 426 -8.91 -3.55 -22.60
N HIS A 427 -9.84 -4.14 -23.35
CA HIS A 427 -10.17 -3.71 -24.71
C HIS A 427 -11.19 -2.57 -24.77
N ASN A 428 -12.13 -2.53 -23.82
CA ASN A 428 -13.32 -1.70 -23.93
C ASN A 428 -13.35 -0.48 -23.01
N ILE A 429 -12.50 -0.44 -21.97
CA ILE A 429 -12.38 0.71 -21.07
C ILE A 429 -11.03 1.36 -21.35
N ILE A 430 -11.06 2.52 -22.01
CA ILE A 430 -9.87 3.20 -22.51
C ILE A 430 -9.78 4.60 -21.91
N GLY A 431 -8.59 4.97 -21.45
CA GLY A 431 -8.26 6.32 -20.98
C GLY A 431 -7.08 6.90 -21.73
N PHE A 432 -7.09 8.21 -21.95
CA PHE A 432 -5.92 8.97 -22.38
C PHE A 432 -5.72 10.16 -21.45
N ASP A 433 -4.45 10.48 -21.18
CA ASP A 433 -4.08 11.74 -20.55
C ASP A 433 -2.76 12.23 -21.12
N LEU A 434 -2.59 13.56 -21.14
CA LEU A 434 -1.35 14.18 -21.57
C LEU A 434 -0.31 14.23 -20.45
N ASN A 435 -0.74 14.28 -19.18
CA ASN A 435 0.16 14.32 -18.04
C ASN A 435 0.70 12.92 -17.71
N PRO A 436 2.00 12.66 -17.91
CA PRO A 436 2.57 11.33 -17.69
C PRO A 436 2.46 10.86 -16.25
N LEU A 437 2.52 11.78 -15.28
CA LEU A 437 2.38 11.44 -13.87
C LEU A 437 0.94 11.01 -13.53
N ALA A 438 -0.05 11.61 -14.16
CA ALA A 438 -1.45 11.23 -13.98
C ALA A 438 -1.72 9.82 -14.52
N VAL A 439 -1.11 9.46 -15.66
CA VAL A 439 -1.17 8.11 -16.25
C VAL A 439 -0.52 7.06 -15.33
N ILE A 440 0.59 7.39 -14.65
CA ILE A 440 1.21 6.47 -13.68
C ILE A 440 0.34 6.28 -12.42
N LEU A 441 -0.43 7.30 -12.04
CA LEU A 441 -1.31 7.28 -10.87
C LEU A 441 -2.66 6.59 -11.12
N SER A 442 -3.12 6.50 -12.37
CA SER A 442 -4.39 5.86 -12.77
C SER A 442 -4.29 4.35 -12.75
#